data_AF-A0A2H9R9Q3-F1
#
_entry.id   AF-A0A2H9R9Q3-F1
#
_cell.length_a   1.000
_cell.length_b   1.000
_cell.length_c   1.000
_cell.angle_alpha   90.00
_cell.angle_beta   90.00
_cell.angle_gamma   90.00
#
_symmetry.space_group_name_H-M   'P 1'
#
loop_
_entity.id
_entity.type
_entity.pdbx_description
1 polymer ?
#
loop_
_entity_poly.entity_id
_entity_poly.type
_entity_poly.pdbx_seq_one_letter_code
_entity_poly.pdbx_strand_id
1 'polypeptide(L)'
;MNLKVHINNVHGSQMAAKITGTFTIDTNSFRFNAIAFGRIGGQNIGAKISKVTEKELEKLGHNVDEVINSLQTSLLQGDLTLPEGLKRESFVDD
;
A
#
# COMPACT_ATOMS: atom_id res chain seq x y z
N MET A 1 -8.07 -3.74 -12.63
CA MET A 1 -7.34 -2.45 -12.68
C MET A 1 -5.85 -2.74 -12.77
N ASN A 2 -5.08 -2.05 -13.62
CA ASN A 2 -3.62 -2.22 -13.66
C ASN A 2 -2.97 -1.27 -12.63
N LEU A 3 -3.06 -1.64 -11.35
CA LEU A 3 -2.50 -0.87 -10.24
C LEU A 3 -1.15 -1.48 -9.87
N LYS A 4 -0.09 -0.68 -9.88
CA LYS A 4 1.26 -1.13 -9.48
C LYS A 4 1.64 -0.47 -8.17
N VAL A 5 2.00 -1.25 -7.17
CA VAL A 5 2.39 -0.74 -5.85
C VAL A 5 3.91 -0.75 -5.71
N HIS A 6 4.45 0.36 -5.23
CA HIS A 6 5.84 0.51 -4.85
C HIS A 6 5.93 0.97 -3.39
N ILE A 7 6.67 0.23 -2.59
CA ILE A 7 6.91 0.56 -1.18
C ILE A 7 8.13 1.47 -1.11
N ASN A 8 8.00 2.61 -0.46
CA ASN A 8 9.13 3.52 -0.23
C ASN A 8 9.79 3.23 1.11
N ASN A 9 8.99 2.96 2.14
CA ASN A 9 9.49 2.67 3.47
C ASN A 9 8.47 1.87 4.29
N VAL A 10 8.96 1.03 5.19
CA VAL A 10 8.17 0.34 6.19
C VAL A 10 8.81 0.58 7.55
N HIS A 11 8.02 1.02 8.51
CA HIS A 11 8.49 1.31 9.85
C HIS A 11 7.52 0.75 10.88
N GLY A 12 8.00 -0.12 11.76
CA GLY A 12 7.22 -0.72 12.84
C GLY A 12 7.72 -2.11 13.19
N SER A 13 6.87 -2.89 13.86
CA SER A 13 7.16 -4.24 14.31
C SER A 13 6.23 -5.25 13.65
N GLN A 14 6.41 -6.54 13.95
CA GLN A 14 5.48 -7.58 13.53
C GLN A 14 4.03 -7.32 13.91
N MET A 15 3.78 -6.70 15.08
CA MET A 15 2.41 -6.41 15.51
C MET A 15 1.73 -5.36 14.63
N ALA A 16 2.48 -4.32 14.27
CA ALA A 16 1.98 -3.19 13.50
C ALA A 16 3.12 -2.48 12.77
N ALA A 17 2.92 -2.24 11.48
CA ALA A 17 3.87 -1.52 10.63
C ALA A 17 3.17 -0.40 9.86
N LYS A 18 3.79 0.77 9.88
CA LYS A 18 3.45 1.88 8.99
C LYS A 18 4.19 1.68 7.67
N ILE A 19 3.43 1.65 6.59
CA ILE A 19 3.91 1.52 5.23
C ILE A 19 3.68 2.86 4.54
N THR A 20 4.70 3.37 3.87
CA THR A 20 4.58 4.52 2.98
C THR A 20 5.03 4.11 1.59
N GLY A 21 4.30 4.51 0.58
CA GLY A 21 4.57 4.08 -0.78
C GLY A 21 3.95 4.98 -1.84
N THR A 22 4.14 4.57 -3.08
CA THR A 22 3.43 5.09 -4.23
C THR A 22 2.70 3.98 -4.96
N PHE A 23 1.53 4.28 -5.51
CA PHE A 23 0.88 3.40 -6.47
C PHE A 23 0.72 4.12 -7.80
N THR A 24 0.79 3.35 -8.88
CA THR A 24 0.64 3.86 -10.25
C THR A 24 -0.60 3.26 -10.89
N ILE A 25 -1.38 4.12 -11.53
CA ILE A 25 -2.52 3.75 -12.36
C ILE A 25 -2.29 4.41 -13.72
N ASP A 26 -2.24 3.60 -14.77
CA ASP A 26 -1.86 4.03 -16.11
C ASP A 26 -0.48 4.75 -16.08
N THR A 27 -0.46 6.07 -16.27
CA THR A 27 0.75 6.90 -16.26
C THR A 27 0.86 7.80 -15.02
N ASN A 28 -0.12 7.74 -14.12
CA ASN A 28 -0.20 8.63 -12.96
C ASN A 28 0.28 7.92 -11.69
N SER A 29 1.14 8.58 -10.93
CA SER A 29 1.69 8.06 -9.68
C SER A 29 1.21 8.87 -8.49
N PHE A 30 0.76 8.18 -7.45
CA PHE A 30 0.15 8.77 -6.26
C PHE A 30 0.77 8.21 -5.00
N ARG A 31 0.91 9.04 -3.97
CA ARG A 31 1.40 8.61 -2.66
C ARG A 31 0.27 8.04 -1.81
N PHE A 32 0.61 7.04 -1.01
CA PHE A 32 -0.28 6.48 0.00
C PHE A 32 0.47 6.25 1.32
N ASN A 33 -0.30 6.19 2.39
CA ASN A 33 0.13 5.65 3.67
C ASN A 33 -0.77 4.45 3.98
N ALA A 34 -0.20 3.38 4.50
CA ALA A 34 -0.96 2.24 5.00
C ALA A 34 -0.46 1.85 6.38
N ILE A 35 -1.37 1.26 7.16
CA ILE A 35 -1.02 0.60 8.41
C ILE A 35 -1.36 -0.87 8.25
N ALA A 36 -0.34 -1.72 8.39
CA ALA A 36 -0.48 -3.16 8.44
C ALA A 36 -0.47 -3.61 9.91
N PHE A 37 -1.38 -4.52 10.27
CA PHE A 37 -1.47 -5.16 11.57
C PHE A 37 -1.49 -6.68 11.36
N GLY A 38 -0.74 -7.48 12.13
CA GLY A 38 -0.88 -8.93 12.01
C GLY A 38 -0.04 -9.81 12.95
N ARG A 39 -0.72 -10.75 13.61
CA ARG A 39 -0.19 -11.99 14.23
C ARG A 39 -1.16 -13.15 13.90
N ILE A 40 -0.87 -14.37 14.33
CA ILE A 40 -1.61 -15.61 13.97
C ILE A 40 -3.14 -15.41 14.04
N GLY A 41 -3.83 -15.58 12.90
CA GLY A 41 -5.31 -15.54 12.80
C GLY A 41 -5.91 -14.39 11.98
N GLY A 42 -5.15 -13.35 11.61
CA GLY A 42 -5.67 -12.30 10.73
C GLY A 42 -4.67 -11.18 10.44
N GLN A 43 -4.33 -11.00 9.17
CA GLN A 43 -3.59 -9.83 8.68
C GLN A 43 -4.60 -8.79 8.20
N ASN A 44 -4.47 -7.55 8.67
CA ASN A 44 -5.30 -6.43 8.24
C ASN A 44 -4.42 -5.30 7.75
N ILE A 45 -4.79 -4.69 6.64
CA ILE A 45 -4.10 -3.52 6.09
C ILE A 45 -5.13 -2.45 5.80
N GLY A 46 -4.97 -1.27 6.40
CA GLY A 46 -5.74 -0.07 6.09
C GLY A 46 -4.90 0.90 5.28
N ALA A 47 -5.29 1.19 4.04
CA ALA A 47 -4.62 2.18 3.19
C ALA A 47 -5.39 3.51 3.20
N LYS A 48 -4.65 4.61 3.14
CA LYS A 48 -5.18 5.96 3.09
C LYS A 48 -4.41 6.80 2.09
N ILE A 49 -5.15 7.58 1.32
CA ILE A 49 -4.64 8.57 0.38
C ILE A 49 -5.06 9.98 0.81
N SER A 50 -4.44 11.01 0.23
CA SER A 50 -4.75 12.39 0.55
C SER A 50 -5.99 12.87 -0.21
N LYS A 51 -6.74 13.84 0.33
CA LYS A 51 -7.88 14.48 -0.37
C LYS A 51 -7.54 15.03 -1.76
N VAL A 52 -6.29 15.45 -1.96
CA VAL A 52 -5.81 15.88 -3.27
C VAL A 52 -5.77 14.69 -4.23
N THR A 53 -5.19 13.56 -3.80
CA THR A 53 -5.17 12.31 -4.57
C THR A 53 -6.57 11.80 -4.88
N GLU A 54 -7.48 11.83 -3.91
CA GLU A 54 -8.89 11.44 -4.13
C GLU A 54 -9.50 12.24 -5.29
N LYS A 55 -9.38 13.58 -5.24
CA LYS A 55 -9.89 14.45 -6.31
C LYS A 55 -9.23 14.21 -7.67
N GLU A 56 -7.92 13.94 -7.69
CA GLU A 56 -7.22 13.66 -8.95
C GLU A 56 -7.67 12.31 -9.54
N LEU A 57 -7.88 11.29 -8.71
CA LEU A 57 -8.45 10.01 -9.16
C LEU A 57 -9.86 10.18 -9.72
N GLU A 58 -10.72 10.95 -9.03
CA GLU A 58 -12.07 11.25 -9.51
C GLU A 58 -12.04 11.98 -10.87
N LYS A 59 -11.15 12.97 -11.05
CA LYS A 59 -10.97 13.68 -12.34
C LYS A 59 -10.51 12.76 -13.46
N LEU A 60 -9.73 11.73 -13.14
CA LEU A 60 -9.27 10.72 -14.09
C LEU A 60 -10.35 9.65 -14.36
N GLY A 61 -11.52 9.74 -13.71
CA GLY A 61 -12.64 8.82 -13.89
C GLY A 61 -12.53 7.54 -13.07
N HIS A 62 -11.66 7.49 -12.06
CA HIS A 62 -11.53 6.35 -11.17
C HIS A 62 -12.46 6.48 -9.96
N ASN A 63 -13.03 5.36 -9.53
CA ASN A 63 -13.74 5.26 -8.26
C ASN A 63 -12.71 5.10 -7.12
N VAL A 64 -12.72 6.04 -6.17
CA VAL A 64 -11.75 6.12 -5.07
C VAL A 64 -11.80 4.88 -4.16
N ASP A 65 -12.99 4.39 -3.81
CA ASP A 65 -13.16 3.19 -2.98
C ASP A 65 -12.59 1.94 -3.66
N GLU A 66 -12.83 1.78 -4.97
CA GLU A 66 -12.27 0.66 -5.75
C GLU A 66 -10.73 0.71 -5.82
N VAL A 67 -10.17 1.92 -5.95
CA VAL A 67 -8.71 2.13 -5.92
C VAL A 67 -8.14 1.75 -4.56
N ILE A 68 -8.76 2.22 -3.48
CA ILE A 68 -8.32 1.93 -2.11
C ILE A 68 -8.41 0.42 -1.83
N ASN A 69 -9.50 -0.23 -2.23
CA ASN A 69 -9.67 -1.67 -2.07
C ASN A 69 -8.63 -2.47 -2.86
N SER A 70 -8.35 -2.08 -4.10
CA SER A 70 -7.30 -2.70 -4.93
C SER A 70 -5.90 -2.51 -4.32
N LEU A 71 -5.62 -1.33 -3.77
CA LEU A 71 -4.37 -1.03 -3.08
C LEU A 71 -4.21 -1.89 -1.81
N GLN A 72 -5.25 -1.98 -0.98
CA GLN A 72 -5.24 -2.83 0.22
C GLN A 72 -5.05 -4.30 -0.13
N THR A 73 -5.74 -4.78 -1.18
CA THR A 73 -5.62 -6.16 -1.67
C THR A 73 -4.20 -6.46 -2.16
N SER A 74 -3.59 -5.56 -2.94
CA SER A 74 -2.20 -5.72 -3.42
C SER A 74 -1.20 -5.77 -2.25
N LEU A 75 -1.40 -4.92 -1.23
CA LEU A 75 -0.58 -4.92 -0.03
C LEU A 75 -0.74 -6.22 0.77
N LEU A 76 -1.95 -6.78 0.87
CA LEU A 76 -2.22 -8.03 1.58
C LEU A 76 -1.65 -9.26 0.84
N GLN A 77 -1.74 -9.27 -0.49
CA GLN A 77 -1.23 -10.36 -1.32
C GLN A 77 0.29 -10.29 -1.55
N GLY A 78 0.92 -9.15 -1.24
CA GLY A 78 2.33 -8.92 -1.49
C GLY A 78 2.66 -8.66 -2.96
N ASP A 79 1.68 -8.24 -3.76
CA ASP A 79 1.87 -7.79 -5.15
C ASP A 79 2.41 -6.34 -5.15
N LEU A 80 3.69 -6.23 -4.83
CA LEU A 80 4.36 -4.95 -4.61
C LEU A 80 5.84 -5.04 -4.95
N THR A 81 6.40 -3.90 -5.30
CA THR A 81 7.84 -3.72 -5.48
C THR A 81 8.43 -3.11 -4.21
N LEU A 82 9.59 -3.62 -3.81
CA LEU A 82 10.33 -3.18 -2.62
C LEU A 82 11.54 -2.34 -3.05
N PRO A 83 11.98 -1.37 -2.23
CA PRO A 83 13.19 -0.62 -2.50
C PRO A 83 14.42 -1.52 -2.30
N GLU A 84 15.52 -1.20 -2.99
CA GLU A 84 16.78 -1.94 -2.83
C GLU A 84 17.23 -1.92 -1.35
N GLY A 85 17.51 -3.10 -0.79
CA GLY A 85 17.93 -3.27 0.60
C GLY A 85 16.81 -3.61 1.60
N LEU A 86 15.53 -3.46 1.25
CA LEU A 86 14.41 -3.90 2.09
C LEU A 86 13.99 -5.32 1.69
N LYS A 87 14.50 -6.33 2.42
CA LYS A 87 14.15 -7.73 2.17
C LYS A 87 12.84 -8.09 2.87
N ARG A 88 12.00 -8.91 2.23
CA ARG A 88 10.77 -9.47 2.84
C ARG A 88 11.04 -10.23 4.15
N GLU A 89 12.25 -10.73 4.32
CA GLU A 89 12.70 -11.46 5.51
C GLU A 89 12.86 -10.55 6.74
N SER A 90 13.07 -9.23 6.57
CA SER A 90 13.18 -8.28 7.69
C SER A 90 11.86 -8.06 8.45
N PHE A 91 10.76 -8.66 7.99
CA PHE A 91 9.46 -8.60 8.65
C PHE A 91 9.20 -9.80 9.58
N VAL A 92 10.12 -10.77 9.61
CA VAL A 92 10.09 -11.90 10.54
C VAL A 92 11.11 -11.63 11.64
N ASP A 93 10.64 -11.35 12.87
CA ASP A 93 11.45 -11.34 14.09
C ASP A 93 11.87 -12.79 14.37
N ASP A 94 13.14 -12.99 14.74
CA ASP A 94 13.75 -14.29 15.09
C ASP A 94 12.98 -15.05 16.19
#